data_AF-A0A7J5MVJ3-F1
#
_entry.id   AF-A0A7J5MVJ3-F1
#
_cell.length_a   1.000
_cell.length_b   1.000
_cell.length_c   1.000
_cell.angle_alpha   90.00
_cell.angle_beta   90.00
_cell.angle_gamma   90.00
#
_symmetry.space_group_name_H-M   'P 1'
#
loop_
_entity.id
_entity.type
_entity.pdbx_description
1 polymer ?
#
loop_
_entity_poly.entity_id
_entity_poly.type
_entity_poly.pdbx_seq_one_letter_code
_entity_poly.pdbx_strand_id
1 'polypeptide(L)'
;MTTAIDINTGRHIFVKLVAIHERGRSDILRIADAITGKGVWLESGQWCADAITGKGAWMKSGYQWCIDMEDNDFDYVAERVECVYCTDEKEWEASANAKLAEYGLKLGKFDEEAGDRWELVDGD
;
A
#
# COMPACT_ATOMS: atom_id res chain seq x y z
N MET A 1 -7.04 -11.62 -3.79
CA MET A 1 -7.84 -10.44 -4.22
C MET A 1 -8.05 -9.58 -3.00
N THR A 2 -7.59 -8.34 -3.05
CA THR A 2 -7.40 -7.50 -1.86
C THR A 2 -8.46 -6.40 -1.80
N THR A 3 -8.85 -6.01 -0.59
CA THR A 3 -9.79 -4.91 -0.35
C THR A 3 -9.18 -3.87 0.57
N ALA A 4 -9.52 -2.59 0.35
CA ALA A 4 -9.21 -1.50 1.26
C ALA A 4 -10.51 -0.86 1.78
N ILE A 5 -10.46 -0.24 2.97
CA ILE A 5 -11.53 0.65 3.45
C ILE A 5 -11.30 2.05 2.87
N ASP A 6 -12.30 2.58 2.17
CA ASP A 6 -12.37 4.01 1.90
C ASP A 6 -12.69 4.76 3.20
N ILE A 7 -11.76 5.59 3.67
CA ILE A 7 -11.88 6.25 4.99
C ILE A 7 -13.03 7.26 5.05
N ASN A 8 -13.46 7.81 3.91
CA ASN A 8 -14.53 8.79 3.86
C ASN A 8 -15.90 8.15 4.03
N THR A 9 -16.06 6.90 3.59
CA THR A 9 -17.35 6.20 3.58
C THR A 9 -17.42 4.98 4.49
N GLY A 10 -16.27 4.50 4.99
CA GLY A 10 -16.15 3.26 5.77
C GLY A 10 -16.43 1.99 4.96
N ARG A 11 -16.54 2.09 3.63
CA ARG A 11 -16.88 0.95 2.77
C ARG A 11 -15.64 0.21 2.33
N HIS A 12 -15.77 -1.12 2.24
CA HIS A 12 -14.76 -1.95 1.60
C HIS A 12 -14.86 -1.80 0.08
N ILE A 13 -13.75 -1.51 -0.57
CA ILE A 13 -13.62 -1.47 -2.03
C ILE A 13 -12.54 -2.45 -2.48
N PHE A 14 -12.69 -2.97 -3.70
CA PHE A 14 -11.67 -3.80 -4.31
C PHE A 14 -10.49 -2.94 -4.77
N VAL A 15 -9.28 -3.40 -4.47
CA VAL A 15 -8.04 -2.75 -4.90
C VAL A 15 -7.12 -3.76 -5.59
N LYS A 16 -6.35 -3.27 -6.56
CA LYS A 16 -5.23 -4.00 -7.16
C LYS A 16 -3.93 -3.36 -6.69
N LEU A 17 -3.34 -3.93 -5.64
CA LEU A 17 -2.11 -3.40 -5.08
C LEU A 17 -0.95 -3.49 -6.07
N VAL A 18 -0.21 -2.38 -6.19
CA VAL A 18 1.05 -2.29 -6.92
C VAL A 18 2.09 -1.56 -6.08
N ALA A 19 3.35 -1.89 -6.29
CA ALA A 19 4.48 -1.16 -5.73
C ALA A 19 5.07 -0.26 -6.82
N ILE A 20 5.11 1.04 -6.57
CA ILE A 20 5.77 2.04 -7.43
C ILE A 20 7.17 2.27 -6.88
N HIS A 21 8.18 2.04 -7.72
CA HIS A 21 9.59 2.21 -7.39
C HIS A 21 9.99 3.67 -7.54
N GLU A 22 10.22 4.33 -6.40
CA GLU A 22 10.83 5.66 -6.36
C GLU A 22 12.34 5.52 -6.17
N ARG A 23 13.08 5.84 -7.23
CA ARG A 23 14.55 5.82 -7.21
C ARG A 23 15.10 6.99 -6.41
N GLY A 24 15.97 6.71 -5.45
CA GLY A 24 16.52 7.72 -4.57
C GLY A 24 17.77 7.29 -3.84
N ARG A 25 18.20 8.10 -2.86
CA ARG A 25 19.34 7.73 -1.99
C ARG A 25 19.01 6.54 -1.08
N SER A 26 17.72 6.40 -0.77
CA SER A 26 17.11 5.21 -0.19
C SER A 26 15.96 4.90 -1.14
N ASP A 27 16.06 3.85 -1.94
CA ASP A 27 14.94 3.46 -2.79
C ASP A 27 13.73 3.14 -1.91
N ILE A 28 12.57 3.62 -2.37
CA ILE A 28 11.30 3.49 -1.67
C ILE A 28 10.35 2.77 -2.61
N LEU A 29 9.55 1.86 -2.06
CA LEU A 29 8.34 1.37 -2.73
C LEU A 29 7.14 2.08 -2.12
N ARG A 30 6.33 2.68 -2.99
CA ARG A 30 5.03 3.24 -2.59
C ARG A 30 3.92 2.29 -3.00
N ILE A 31 3.04 1.98 -2.06
CA ILE A 31 1.91 1.08 -2.34
C ILE A 31 0.74 1.90 -2.86
N ALA A 32 0.23 1.48 -4.01
CA ALA A 32 -0.88 2.14 -4.68
C ALA A 32 -1.92 1.11 -5.14
N ASP A 33 -3.12 1.60 -5.42
CA ASP A 33 -4.14 0.86 -6.15
C ASP A 33 -4.04 1.18 -7.64
N ALA A 34 -3.80 0.17 -8.47
CA ALA A 34 -3.71 0.32 -9.92
C ALA A 34 -5.06 0.63 -10.58
N ILE A 35 -6.19 0.42 -9.91
CA ILE A 35 -7.51 0.71 -10.47
C ILE A 35 -7.79 2.22 -10.41
N THR A 36 -7.52 2.84 -9.26
CA THR A 36 -7.82 4.25 -8.99
C THR A 36 -6.61 5.17 -9.16
N GLY A 37 -5.39 4.63 -9.12
CA GLY A 37 -4.14 5.39 -9.09
C GLY A 37 -3.84 6.04 -7.73
N LYS A 38 -4.60 5.71 -6.68
CA LYS A 38 -4.48 6.30 -5.34
C LYS A 38 -3.46 5.55 -4.48
N GLY A 39 -2.88 6.26 -3.52
CA GLY A 39 -2.06 5.67 -2.47
C GLY A 39 -2.91 4.80 -1.54
N VAL A 40 -2.33 3.68 -1.11
CA VAL A 40 -2.97 2.77 -0.15
C VAL A 40 -2.00 2.58 1.01
N TRP A 41 -2.50 2.60 2.24
CA TRP A 41 -1.69 2.39 3.44
C TRP A 41 -2.22 1.30 4.34
N LEU A 42 -1.35 0.71 5.14
CA LEU A 42 -1.72 -0.34 6.08
C LEU A 42 -1.95 0.28 7.47
N GLU A 43 -3.22 0.44 7.84
CA GLU A 43 -3.58 1.00 9.14
C GLU A 43 -3.55 -0.08 10.22
N SER A 44 -2.87 0.18 11.34
CA SER A 44 -2.91 -0.67 12.52
C SER A 44 -4.04 -0.25 13.46
N GLY A 45 -5.29 -0.48 13.03
CA GLY A 45 -6.48 -0.12 13.81
C GLY A 45 -7.70 0.07 12.92
N GLN A 46 -8.88 -0.22 13.45
CA GLN A 46 -10.15 0.14 12.82
C GLN A 46 -10.55 1.54 13.27
N TRP A 47 -10.74 2.43 12.30
CA TRP A 47 -11.58 3.60 12.47
C TRP A 47 -13.03 3.17 12.30
N CYS A 48 -13.78 3.14 13.39
CA CYS A 48 -15.22 2.90 13.35
C CYS A 48 -15.94 4.19 13.74
N ALA A 49 -16.78 4.71 12.84
CA ALA A 49 -17.65 5.82 13.20
C ALA A 49 -18.80 5.28 14.06
N ASP A 50 -19.01 5.88 15.22
CA ASP A 50 -20.21 5.64 16.01
C ASP A 50 -21.45 6.01 15.17
N ALA A 51 -22.33 5.04 14.92
CA ALA A 51 -23.50 5.23 14.05
C ALA A 51 -24.51 6.26 14.60
N ILE A 52 -24.40 6.65 15.88
CA ILE A 52 -25.30 7.59 16.54
C ILE A 52 -24.76 9.03 16.47
N THR A 53 -23.46 9.23 16.67
CA THR A 53 -22.84 10.55 16.80
C THR A 53 -21.93 10.93 15.63
N GLY A 54 -21.60 9.97 14.76
CA GLY A 54 -20.65 10.15 13.66
C GLY A 54 -19.20 10.38 14.13
N LYS A 55 -18.92 10.22 15.42
CA LYS A 55 -17.57 10.40 15.99
C LYS A 55 -16.75 9.14 15.77
N GLY A 56 -15.52 9.31 15.30
CA GLY A 56 -14.57 8.22 15.13
C GLY A 56 -14.17 7.61 16.48
N ALA A 57 -14.29 6.29 16.58
CA ALA A 57 -13.74 5.47 17.64
C ALA A 57 -12.60 4.62 17.07
N TRP A 58 -11.52 4.49 17.83
CA TRP A 58 -10.39 3.64 17.47
C TRP A 58 -10.59 2.26 18.11
N MET A 59 -10.84 1.24 17.29
CA MET A 59 -10.82 -0.15 17.71
C MET A 59 -9.52 -0.82 17.28
N LYS A 60 -8.72 -1.26 18.25
CA LYS A 60 -7.46 -1.96 17.94
C LYS A 60 -7.78 -3.42 17.58
N SER A 61 -7.91 -3.73 16.29
CA SER A 61 -8.05 -5.11 15.80
C SER A 61 -7.51 -5.26 14.38
N GLY A 62 -6.35 -5.90 14.24
CA GLY A 62 -5.73 -6.24 12.95
C GLY A 62 -5.10 -5.08 12.19
N TYR A 63 -4.36 -5.44 11.14
CA TYR A 63 -3.93 -4.52 10.09
C TYR A 63 -4.95 -4.56 8.96
N GLN A 64 -5.29 -3.40 8.41
CA GLN A 64 -6.22 -3.30 7.30
C GLN A 64 -5.75 -2.25 6.28
N TRP A 65 -5.88 -2.57 5.00
CA TRP A 65 -5.61 -1.60 3.94
C TRP A 65 -6.67 -0.49 3.95
N CYS A 66 -6.21 0.74 3.85
CA CYS A 66 -7.02 1.94 3.79
C CYS A 66 -6.67 2.75 2.54
N ILE A 67 -7.65 3.48 2.04
CA ILE A 67 -7.53 4.34 0.86
C ILE A 67 -8.37 5.60 1.08
N ASP A 68 -7.87 6.74 0.62
CA ASP A 68 -8.63 7.98 0.59
C ASP A 68 -9.02 8.27 -0.87
N MET A 69 -10.31 8.17 -1.16
CA MET A 69 -10.82 8.43 -2.50
C MET A 69 -10.92 9.92 -2.82
N GLU A 70 -10.97 10.78 -1.80
CA GLU A 70 -11.14 12.23 -1.92
C GLU A 70 -9.79 12.97 -1.92
N ASP A 71 -8.80 12.51 -1.14
CA ASP A 71 -7.45 13.07 -1.12
C ASP A 71 -6.63 12.63 -2.34
N ASN A 72 -5.89 13.57 -2.92
CA ASN A 72 -5.01 13.35 -4.07
C ASN A 72 -3.53 13.54 -3.73
N ASP A 73 -3.18 13.81 -2.47
CA ASP A 73 -1.79 13.86 -2.03
C ASP A 73 -1.22 12.44 -1.90
N PHE A 74 -0.87 11.86 -3.04
CA PHE A 74 -0.31 10.51 -3.14
C PHE A 74 0.94 10.34 -2.27
N ASP A 75 1.79 11.36 -2.22
CA ASP A 75 3.06 11.35 -1.51
C ASP A 75 2.86 11.29 0.00
N TYR A 76 1.82 11.95 0.49
CA TYR A 76 1.45 11.93 1.90
C TYR A 76 0.73 10.64 2.32
N VAL A 77 -0.11 10.08 1.45
CA VAL A 77 -1.05 9.01 1.80
C VAL A 77 -0.50 7.60 1.58
N ALA A 78 0.31 7.37 0.55
CA ALA A 78 0.75 6.02 0.19
C ALA A 78 1.65 5.38 1.26
N GLU A 79 1.50 4.08 1.53
CA GLU A 79 2.45 3.33 2.36
C GLU A 79 3.85 3.45 1.77
N ARG A 80 4.83 3.77 2.61
CA ARG A 80 6.23 3.91 2.19
C ARG A 80 7.03 2.75 2.77
N VAL A 81 7.38 1.79 1.92
CA VAL A 81 8.34 0.74 2.25
C VAL A 81 9.74 1.30 1.98
N GLU A 82 10.34 1.85 3.02
CA GLU A 82 11.65 2.48 2.94
C GLU A 82 12.81 1.47 3.05
N CYS A 83 14.02 1.95 2.78
CA CYS A 83 15.27 1.22 3.02
C CYS A 83 15.46 -0.01 2.13
N VAL A 84 14.97 0.02 0.89
CA VAL A 84 15.30 -0.99 -0.12
C VAL A 84 16.71 -0.70 -0.66
N TYR A 85 17.75 -1.04 0.12
CA TYR A 85 19.14 -0.77 -0.23
C TYR A 85 19.76 -1.88 -1.09
N CYS A 86 20.57 -1.51 -2.09
CA CYS A 86 21.42 -2.45 -2.84
C CYS A 86 22.26 -1.76 -3.92
N THR A 87 23.25 -2.51 -4.44
CA THR A 87 24.16 -2.10 -5.53
C THR A 87 23.77 -2.66 -6.90
N ASP A 88 22.88 -3.66 -6.96
CA ASP A 88 22.34 -4.23 -8.20
C ASP A 88 20.85 -4.62 -8.11
N GLU A 89 20.23 -4.89 -9.25
CA GLU A 89 18.78 -5.16 -9.42
C GLU A 89 18.31 -6.46 -8.75
N LYS A 90 19.15 -7.49 -8.65
CA LYS A 90 18.76 -8.76 -8.00
C LYS A 90 18.76 -8.62 -6.49
N GLU A 91 19.75 -7.92 -5.95
CA GLU A 91 19.79 -7.54 -4.55
C GLU A 91 18.60 -6.64 -4.19
N TRP A 92 18.16 -5.78 -5.12
CA TRP A 92 16.98 -4.94 -4.97
C TRP A 92 15.70 -5.76 -4.81
N GLU A 93 15.43 -6.70 -5.72
CA GLU A 93 14.22 -7.53 -5.65
C GLU A 93 14.18 -8.34 -4.35
N ALA A 94 15.32 -8.88 -3.91
CA ALA A 94 15.42 -9.63 -2.66
C ALA A 94 15.14 -8.74 -1.44
N SER A 95 15.71 -7.53 -1.42
CA SER A 95 15.51 -6.54 -0.36
C SER A 95 14.05 -6.06 -0.29
N ALA A 96 13.46 -5.76 -1.45
CA ALA A 96 12.05 -5.39 -1.59
C ALA A 96 11.12 -6.50 -1.06
N ASN A 97 11.33 -7.75 -1.48
CA ASN A 97 10.53 -8.88 -1.03
C ASN A 97 10.68 -9.15 0.47
N ALA A 98 11.88 -9.00 1.04
CA ALA A 98 12.09 -9.14 2.47
C ALA A 98 11.29 -8.10 3.28
N LYS A 99 11.14 -6.89 2.75
CA LYS A 99 10.35 -5.81 3.37
C LYS A 99 8.85 -6.00 3.17
N LEU A 100 8.42 -6.35 1.96
CA LEU A 100 7.02 -6.61 1.64
C LEU A 100 6.45 -7.81 2.42
N ALA A 101 7.30 -8.75 2.85
CA ALA A 101 6.90 -9.86 3.71
C ALA A 101 6.33 -9.39 5.06
N GLU A 102 6.73 -8.22 5.58
CA GLU A 102 6.14 -7.62 6.80
C GLU A 102 4.64 -7.28 6.60
N TYR A 103 4.21 -7.12 5.34
CA TYR A 103 2.84 -6.86 4.90
C TYR A 103 2.12 -8.12 4.38
N GLY A 104 2.79 -9.28 4.38
CA GLY A 104 2.28 -10.50 3.76
C GLY A 104 2.27 -10.45 2.22
N LEU A 105 3.13 -9.63 1.61
CA LEU A 105 3.19 -9.40 0.17
C LEU A 105 4.56 -9.76 -0.41
N LYS A 106 4.62 -9.91 -1.73
CA LYS A 106 5.86 -9.97 -2.54
C LYS A 106 5.66 -9.31 -3.90
N LEU A 107 6.75 -8.93 -4.54
CA LEU A 107 6.79 -8.45 -5.91
C LEU A 107 6.30 -9.56 -6.87
N GLY A 108 5.39 -9.19 -7.76
CA GLY A 108 4.85 -10.02 -8.83
C GLY A 108 5.47 -9.67 -10.18
N LYS A 109 4.63 -9.44 -11.19
CA LYS A 109 5.08 -9.07 -12.53
C LYS A 109 5.45 -7.58 -12.59
N PHE A 110 6.57 -7.25 -13.22
CA PHE A 110 6.91 -5.88 -13.59
C PHE A 110 6.02 -5.38 -14.75
N ASP A 111 5.54 -4.15 -14.63
CA ASP A 111 4.79 -3.45 -15.67
C ASP A 111 5.76 -2.67 -16.57
N GLU A 112 6.11 -3.28 -17.70
CA GLU A 112 7.02 -2.69 -18.69
C GLU A 112 6.48 -1.41 -19.34
N GLU A 113 5.16 -1.23 -19.41
CA GLU A 113 4.54 -0.06 -20.05
C GLU A 113 4.66 1.17 -19.15
N ALA A 114 4.38 1.00 -17.86
CA ALA A 114 4.56 2.06 -16.89
C ALA A 114 6.03 2.33 -16.54
N GLY A 115 6.88 1.31 -16.59
CA GLY A 115 8.34 1.44 -16.41
C GLY A 115 8.80 1.72 -14.98
N ASP A 116 7.87 1.76 -14.02
CA ASP A 116 8.15 2.13 -12.63
C ASP A 116 7.42 1.27 -11.58
N ARG A 117 6.62 0.27 -11.99
CA ARG A 117 5.73 -0.43 -11.05
C ARG A 117 5.73 -1.93 -11.20
N TRP A 118 5.47 -2.58 -10.08
CA TRP A 118 5.34 -4.02 -9.94
C TRP A 118 3.95 -4.37 -9.41
N GLU A 119 3.36 -5.43 -9.93
CA GLU A 119 2.20 -6.05 -9.27
C GLU A 119 2.61 -6.53 -7.87
N LEU A 120 1.71 -6.41 -6.89
CA LEU A 120 1.88 -7.02 -5.58
C LEU A 120 0.99 -8.26 -5.46
N VAL A 121 1.59 -9.36 -5.02
CA VAL A 121 0.92 -10.65 -4.83
C VAL A 121 1.12 -11.13 -3.39
N ASP A 122 0.29 -12.08 -2.97
CA ASP A 122 0.38 -12.67 -1.63
C ASP A 122 1.76 -13.34 -1.43
N GLY A 123 2.37 -13.10 -0.27
CA GLY A 123 3.58 -13.79 0.18
C GLY A 123 3.33 -15.27 0.46
N ASP A 124 4.37 -16.11 0.33
CA ASP A 124 4.31 -17.55 0.62
C ASP A 124 4.29 -17.86 2.12
#